data_AF-A0A6P1EV14-F1
#
_entry.id   AF-A0A6P1EV14-F1
#
_cell.length_a   1.000
_cell.length_b   1.000
_cell.length_c   1.000
_cell.angle_alpha   90.00
_cell.angle_beta   90.00
_cell.angle_gamma   90.00
#
_symmetry.space_group_name_H-M   'P 1'
#
loop_
_entity.id
_entity.type
_entity.pdbx_description
1 polymer ?
#
loop_
_entity_poly.entity_id
_entity_poly.type
_entity_poly.pdbx_seq_one_letter_code
_entity_poly.pdbx_strand_id
1 'polypeptide(L)'
;MDSPVRHHRQAGIINPASTLDLPASITCFTYYRPRAGSNDDAFADRIVIERCDGMYLLEGPSLSYPNLQLKVEYSGDAPEGHFVGVDVSDLRGNRLLRTLYQYANADALRDDLGGGHGFTGLNYFYRDGAELQYWCSVEASE
;
A
#
# COMPACT_ATOMS: atom_id res chain seq x y z
N MET A 1 -6.86 -44.73 40.09
CA MET A 1 -6.31 -43.47 40.61
C MET A 1 -6.32 -42.48 39.46
N ASP A 2 -7.41 -41.73 39.37
CA ASP A 2 -7.65 -40.76 38.29
C ASP A 2 -6.85 -39.49 38.55
N SER A 3 -6.01 -39.10 37.58
CA SER A 3 -5.41 -37.76 37.56
C SER A 3 -6.37 -36.77 36.93
N PRO A 4 -6.54 -35.56 37.51
CA PRO A 4 -7.51 -34.59 37.02
C PRO A 4 -6.98 -33.94 35.75
N VAL A 5 -7.79 -34.00 34.69
CA VAL A 5 -7.59 -33.24 33.46
C VAL A 5 -7.69 -31.75 33.81
N ARG A 6 -6.54 -31.06 33.84
CA ARG A 6 -6.51 -29.59 33.91
C ARG A 6 -7.08 -29.06 32.59
N HIS A 7 -8.28 -28.48 32.65
CA HIS A 7 -8.77 -27.59 31.61
C HIS A 7 -7.84 -26.37 31.55
N HIS A 8 -6.81 -26.45 30.72
CA HIS A 8 -6.15 -25.25 30.23
C HIS A 8 -7.20 -24.48 29.44
N ARG A 9 -7.70 -23.37 30.01
CA ARG A 9 -8.27 -22.28 29.21
C ARG A 9 -7.20 -21.91 28.20
N GLN A 10 -7.39 -22.38 26.97
CA GLN A 10 -6.61 -21.95 25.82
C GLN A 10 -6.93 -20.47 25.68
N ALA A 11 -6.03 -19.60 26.16
CA ALA A 11 -6.01 -18.21 25.73
C ALA A 11 -6.04 -18.27 24.20
N GLY A 12 -7.03 -17.62 23.60
CA GLY A 12 -7.31 -17.71 22.17
C GLY A 12 -6.01 -17.58 21.39
N ILE A 13 -5.76 -18.56 20.51
CA ILE A 13 -4.67 -18.46 19.55
C ILE A 13 -4.97 -17.19 18.75
N ILE A 14 -4.19 -16.14 18.95
CA ILE A 14 -4.21 -14.97 18.08
C ILE A 14 -3.81 -15.52 16.71
N ASN A 15 -4.77 -15.62 15.79
CA ASN A 15 -4.50 -16.11 14.45
C ASN A 15 -3.62 -15.05 13.77
N PRO A 16 -2.40 -15.37 13.30
CA PRO A 16 -1.58 -14.43 12.54
C PRO A 16 -2.25 -13.98 11.21
N ALA A 17 -3.34 -14.63 10.82
CA ALA A 17 -4.20 -14.27 9.69
C ALA A 17 -5.42 -13.39 10.09
N SER A 18 -5.34 -12.65 11.19
CA SER A 18 -6.43 -11.75 11.57
C SER A 18 -6.23 -10.37 10.93
N THR A 19 -7.00 -10.09 9.87
CA THR A 19 -7.09 -8.76 9.24
C THR A 19 -7.94 -7.77 10.03
N LEU A 20 -8.48 -8.19 11.18
CA LEU A 20 -9.37 -7.39 12.02
C LEU A 20 -8.74 -6.06 12.46
N ASP A 21 -7.42 -6.05 12.66
CA ASP A 21 -6.71 -4.86 13.09
C ASP A 21 -6.16 -4.03 11.91
N LEU A 22 -6.20 -4.57 10.68
CA LEU A 22 -5.76 -3.84 9.51
C LEU A 22 -6.78 -2.74 9.14
N PRO A 23 -6.33 -1.59 8.61
CA PRO A 23 -7.21 -0.59 8.01
C PRO A 23 -8.02 -1.17 6.86
N ALA A 24 -9.27 -0.71 6.72
CA ALA A 24 -10.14 -1.10 5.59
C ALA A 24 -9.69 -0.46 4.26
N SER A 25 -8.91 0.61 4.31
CA SER A 25 -8.34 1.27 3.14
C SER A 25 -7.01 1.96 3.49
N ILE A 26 -6.26 2.28 2.45
CA ILE A 26 -5.13 3.19 2.48
C ILE A 26 -5.32 4.27 1.43
N THR A 27 -4.60 5.38 1.58
CA THR A 27 -4.53 6.43 0.56
C THR A 27 -3.09 6.55 0.07
N CYS A 28 -2.89 6.53 -1.24
CA CYS A 28 -1.62 6.86 -1.85
C CYS A 28 -1.69 8.23 -2.50
N PHE A 29 -0.69 9.05 -2.20
CA PHE A 29 -0.53 10.41 -2.69
C PHE A 29 0.53 10.41 -3.76
N THR A 30 0.38 11.30 -4.72
CA THR A 30 1.37 11.51 -5.75
C THR A 30 1.61 12.99 -5.99
N TYR A 31 2.80 13.29 -6.49
CA TYR A 31 3.12 14.59 -7.04
C TYR A 31 3.88 14.39 -8.34
N TYR A 32 3.23 14.71 -9.46
CA TYR A 32 3.80 14.52 -10.79
C TYR A 32 4.33 15.85 -11.32
N ARG A 33 5.57 15.83 -11.80
CA ARG A 33 6.23 16.94 -12.49
C ARG A 33 6.53 16.51 -13.92
N PRO A 34 5.93 17.16 -14.94
CA PRO A 34 6.28 16.90 -16.35
C PRO A 34 7.76 17.16 -16.65
N ARG A 35 8.41 18.03 -15.87
CA ARG A 35 9.84 18.29 -15.90
C ARG A 35 10.43 18.13 -14.51
N ALA A 36 11.30 17.15 -14.33
CA ALA A 36 11.98 16.87 -13.07
C ALA A 36 12.64 18.14 -12.50
N GLY A 37 12.47 18.38 -11.21
CA GLY A 37 12.97 19.58 -10.52
C GLY A 37 12.22 20.89 -10.82
N SER A 38 11.19 20.90 -11.68
CA SER A 38 10.31 22.06 -11.88
C SER A 38 8.90 21.79 -11.35
N ASN A 39 8.26 22.82 -10.82
CA ASN A 39 6.84 22.77 -10.46
C ASN A 39 5.93 23.34 -11.57
N ASP A 40 6.48 23.71 -12.73
CA ASP A 40 5.67 24.11 -13.89
C ASP A 40 4.79 22.92 -14.33
N ASP A 41 3.48 23.16 -14.42
CA ASP A 41 2.48 22.15 -14.77
C ASP A 41 2.47 20.92 -13.84
N ALA A 42 3.10 21.03 -12.67
CA ALA A 42 3.11 19.98 -11.67
C ALA A 42 1.77 19.93 -10.94
N PHE A 43 1.31 18.73 -10.62
CA PHE A 43 0.05 18.53 -9.92
C PHE A 43 0.15 17.39 -8.92
N ALA A 44 -0.62 17.53 -7.84
CA ALA A 44 -0.82 16.49 -6.85
C ALA A 44 -2.09 15.69 -7.19
N ASP A 45 -2.07 14.40 -6.89
CA ASP A 45 -3.24 13.55 -6.96
C ASP A 45 -3.24 12.58 -5.77
N ARG A 46 -4.37 11.91 -5.54
CA ARG A 46 -4.47 10.85 -4.55
C ARG A 46 -5.44 9.77 -4.99
N ILE A 47 -5.18 8.56 -4.53
CA ILE A 47 -6.01 7.39 -4.80
C ILE A 47 -6.26 6.64 -3.49
N VAL A 48 -7.52 6.28 -3.23
CA VAL A 48 -7.91 5.45 -2.10
C VAL A 48 -8.00 4.01 -2.57
N ILE A 49 -7.36 3.10 -1.86
CA ILE A 49 -7.34 1.67 -2.17
C ILE A 49 -8.02 0.94 -1.02
N GLU A 50 -9.14 0.29 -1.32
CA GLU A 50 -9.79 -0.61 -0.38
C GLU A 50 -8.95 -1.87 -0.20
N ARG A 51 -8.89 -2.35 1.05
CA ARG A 51 -8.23 -3.61 1.38
C ARG A 51 -8.98 -4.74 0.69
N CYS A 52 -8.23 -5.57 -0.04
CA CYS A 52 -8.74 -6.79 -0.60
C CYS A 52 -8.49 -7.96 0.36
N ASP A 53 -9.56 -8.54 0.90
CA ASP A 53 -9.53 -9.73 1.74
C ASP A 53 -9.85 -10.97 0.88
N GLY A 54 -8.87 -11.85 0.63
CA GLY A 54 -9.06 -13.14 -0.05
C GLY A 54 -8.23 -13.35 -1.33
N MET A 55 -8.42 -14.52 -1.98
CA MET A 55 -7.58 -14.98 -3.10
C MET A 55 -7.71 -14.19 -4.41
N TYR A 56 -8.67 -13.27 -4.52
CA TYR A 56 -8.88 -12.51 -5.75
C TYR A 56 -8.45 -11.07 -5.55
N LEU A 57 -7.24 -10.74 -5.98
CA LEU A 57 -6.87 -9.34 -6.16
C LEU A 57 -7.77 -8.76 -7.25
N LEU A 58 -8.76 -7.97 -6.83
CA LEU A 58 -9.48 -7.09 -7.75
C LEU A 58 -8.44 -6.20 -8.44
N GLU A 59 -8.67 -5.84 -9.72
CA GLU A 59 -7.82 -4.83 -10.34
C GLU A 59 -7.91 -3.54 -9.53
N GLY A 60 -6.84 -3.27 -8.77
CA GLY A 60 -6.75 -2.07 -7.95
C GLY A 60 -6.89 -0.81 -8.80
N PRO A 61 -7.37 0.29 -8.21
CA PRO A 61 -7.53 1.54 -8.93
C PRO A 61 -6.16 2.03 -9.44
N SER A 62 -6.18 2.91 -10.46
CA SER A 62 -4.97 3.46 -11.05
C SER A 62 -5.07 4.96 -11.29
N LEU A 63 -3.93 5.63 -11.28
CA LEU A 63 -3.74 7.01 -11.70
C LEU A 63 -2.97 7.04 -13.01
N SER A 64 -3.43 7.86 -13.95
CA SER A 64 -2.81 8.00 -15.27
C SER A 64 -2.14 9.36 -15.39
N TYR A 65 -0.91 9.35 -15.89
CA TYR A 65 -0.09 10.53 -16.15
C TYR A 65 0.29 10.56 -17.63
N PRO A 66 0.83 11.67 -18.16
CA PRO A 66 1.13 11.81 -19.59
C PRO A 66 2.04 10.72 -20.19
N ASN A 67 2.89 10.05 -19.42
CA ASN A 67 3.84 9.06 -19.91
C ASN A 67 3.89 7.75 -19.10
N LEU A 68 3.04 7.61 -18.07
CA LEU A 68 3.03 6.45 -17.19
C LEU A 68 1.67 6.28 -16.50
N GLN A 69 1.46 5.10 -15.92
CA GLN A 69 0.33 4.80 -15.04
C GLN A 69 0.88 4.26 -13.72
N LEU A 70 0.25 4.65 -12.60
CA LEU A 70 0.51 4.10 -11.28
C LEU A 70 -0.70 3.28 -10.84
N LYS A 71 -0.48 2.02 -10.47
CA LYS A 71 -1.50 1.11 -9.91
C LYS A 71 -1.08 0.70 -8.51
N VAL A 72 -2.04 0.63 -7.60
CA VAL A 72 -1.79 0.21 -6.22
C VAL A 72 -2.71 -0.94 -5.83
N GLU A 73 -2.14 -1.91 -5.14
CA GLU A 73 -2.82 -3.07 -4.58
C GLU A 73 -2.62 -3.06 -3.07
N TYR A 74 -3.69 -3.28 -2.30
CA TYR A 74 -3.63 -3.42 -0.84
C TYR A 74 -4.32 -4.72 -0.46
N SER A 75 -3.53 -5.70 -0.03
CA SER A 75 -4.02 -7.05 0.29
C SER A 75 -3.98 -7.29 1.80
N GLY A 76 -5.16 -7.56 2.35
CA GLY A 76 -5.33 -7.96 3.74
C GLY A 76 -5.03 -9.42 3.97
N ASP A 77 -5.33 -10.31 3.03
CA ASP A 77 -4.97 -11.73 3.09
C ASP A 77 -4.75 -12.26 1.67
N ALA A 78 -3.52 -12.68 1.36
CA ALA A 78 -3.13 -13.33 0.10
C ALA A 78 -2.13 -14.47 0.36
N PRO A 79 -1.93 -15.39 -0.61
CA PRO A 79 -0.88 -16.41 -0.52
C PRO A 79 0.51 -15.84 -0.22
N GLU A 80 0.78 -14.62 -0.70
CA GLU A 80 2.03 -13.89 -0.50
C GLU A 80 2.10 -13.12 0.85
N GLY A 81 1.07 -13.24 1.69
CA GLY A 81 0.94 -12.51 2.96
C GLY A 81 0.27 -11.15 2.81
N HIS A 82 0.38 -10.31 3.83
CA HIS A 82 -0.18 -8.95 3.81
C HIS A 82 0.79 -8.00 3.11
N PHE A 83 0.29 -7.26 2.12
CA PHE A 83 1.15 -6.36 1.35
C PHE A 83 0.44 -5.14 0.76
N VAL A 84 1.25 -4.12 0.47
CA VAL A 84 0.91 -3.03 -0.46
C VAL A 84 1.84 -3.14 -1.67
N GLY A 85 1.27 -3.29 -2.85
CA GLY A 85 1.99 -3.31 -4.11
C GLY A 85 1.81 -1.99 -4.84
N VAL A 86 2.90 -1.36 -5.28
CA VAL A 86 2.86 -0.19 -6.15
C VAL A 86 3.54 -0.53 -7.46
N ASP A 87 2.77 -0.53 -8.54
CA ASP A 87 3.26 -0.74 -9.90
C ASP A 87 3.26 0.57 -10.66
N VAL A 88 4.36 0.85 -11.36
CA VAL A 88 4.43 1.89 -12.38
C VAL A 88 4.60 1.22 -13.73
N SER A 89 3.72 1.53 -14.68
CA SER A 89 3.73 1.01 -16.04
C SER A 89 3.82 2.15 -17.06
N ASP A 90 4.21 1.82 -18.28
CA ASP A 90 4.01 2.71 -19.42
C ASP A 90 2.54 2.72 -19.87
N LEU A 91 2.20 3.63 -20.79
CA LEU A 91 0.82 3.73 -21.32
C LEU A 91 0.36 2.51 -22.13
N ARG A 92 1.25 1.55 -22.42
CA ARG A 92 0.94 0.29 -23.09
C ARG A 92 0.72 -0.85 -22.10
N GLY A 93 0.83 -0.58 -20.80
CA GLY A 93 0.72 -1.57 -19.73
C GLY A 93 2.01 -2.35 -19.46
N ASN A 94 3.14 -1.99 -20.07
CA ASN A 94 4.42 -2.63 -19.75
C ASN A 94 4.89 -2.12 -18.39
N ARG A 95 5.07 -3.04 -17.45
CA ARG A 95 5.56 -2.72 -16.11
C ARG A 95 7.00 -2.21 -16.16
N LEU A 96 7.25 -1.10 -15.49
CA LEU A 96 8.55 -0.44 -15.37
C LEU A 96 9.15 -0.61 -13.98
N LEU A 97 8.29 -0.57 -12.96
CA LEU A 97 8.64 -0.73 -11.55
C LEU A 97 7.53 -1.50 -10.84
N ARG A 98 7.91 -2.37 -9.89
CA ARG A 98 7.04 -2.85 -8.82
C ARG A 98 7.77 -2.70 -7.50
N THR A 99 7.11 -2.05 -6.55
CA THR A 99 7.54 -2.01 -5.15
C THR A 99 6.56 -2.80 -4.32
N LEU A 100 7.06 -3.65 -3.43
CA LEU A 100 6.24 -4.48 -2.55
C LEU A 100 6.58 -4.16 -1.10
N TYR A 101 5.60 -3.65 -0.37
CA TYR A 101 5.68 -3.38 1.07
C TYR A 101 4.95 -4.49 1.81
N GLN A 102 5.69 -5.45 2.34
CA GLN A 102 5.14 -6.51 3.18
C GLN A 102 5.06 -6.05 4.64
N TYR A 103 4.01 -6.44 5.32
CA TYR A 103 3.81 -6.13 6.73
C TYR A 103 3.23 -7.32 7.48
N ALA A 104 3.48 -7.36 8.78
CA ALA A 104 3.00 -8.44 9.65
C ALA A 104 1.69 -8.09 10.37
N ASN A 105 1.45 -6.80 10.60
CA ASN A 105 0.31 -6.28 11.36
C ASN A 105 0.11 -4.77 11.07
N ALA A 106 -0.91 -4.18 11.68
CA ALA A 106 -1.26 -2.78 11.50
C ALA A 106 -0.21 -1.79 12.01
N ASP A 107 0.60 -2.16 13.02
CA ASP A 107 1.66 -1.29 13.56
C ASP A 107 2.71 -0.96 12.48
N ALA A 108 2.92 -1.86 11.51
CA ALA A 108 3.82 -1.62 10.39
C ALA A 108 3.27 -0.62 9.36
N LEU A 109 1.98 -0.25 9.46
CA LEU A 109 1.34 0.77 8.62
C LEU A 109 1.32 2.14 9.29
N ARG A 110 2.02 2.34 10.41
CA ARG A 110 2.12 3.64 11.08
C ARG A 110 2.68 4.75 10.20
N ASP A 111 2.22 5.97 10.44
CA ASP A 111 2.53 7.19 9.71
C ASP A 111 3.50 8.12 10.48
N ASP A 112 4.10 7.63 11.56
CA ASP A 112 5.00 8.38 12.44
C ASP A 112 6.42 8.60 11.87
N LEU A 113 6.65 8.24 10.59
CA LEU A 113 7.88 8.54 9.90
C LEU A 113 8.02 10.05 9.65
N GLY A 114 9.14 10.62 10.06
CA GLY A 114 9.44 12.04 9.85
C GLY A 114 9.31 12.44 8.38
N GLY A 115 8.53 13.48 8.10
CA GLY A 115 8.27 13.99 6.74
C GLY A 115 6.85 13.80 6.24
N GLY A 116 5.98 13.05 6.95
CA GLY A 116 4.56 12.94 6.59
C GLY A 116 4.28 12.07 5.36
N HIS A 117 5.19 11.16 5.03
CA HIS A 117 5.09 10.30 3.84
C HIS A 117 4.59 8.88 4.16
N GLY A 118 3.80 8.75 5.23
CA GLY A 118 3.17 7.50 5.65
C GLY A 118 4.16 6.33 5.83
N PHE A 119 3.64 5.11 5.77
CA PHE A 119 4.41 3.89 6.05
C PHE A 119 5.35 3.46 4.93
N THR A 120 5.13 3.94 3.70
CA THR A 120 6.02 3.62 2.56
C THR A 120 7.23 4.53 2.44
N GLY A 121 7.22 5.67 3.15
CA GLY A 121 8.13 6.77 2.88
C GLY A 121 7.92 7.40 1.50
N LEU A 122 8.67 8.47 1.22
CA LEU A 122 8.64 9.17 -0.06
C LEU A 122 9.46 8.44 -1.11
N ASN A 123 8.82 8.09 -2.22
CA ASN A 123 9.45 7.43 -3.36
C ASN A 123 9.48 8.35 -4.57
N TYR A 124 10.46 8.15 -5.44
CA TYR A 124 10.63 8.90 -6.68
C TYR A 124 10.82 7.94 -7.86
N PHE A 125 10.16 8.24 -8.96
CA PHE A 125 10.35 7.56 -10.23
C PHE A 125 10.55 8.58 -11.35
N TYR A 126 11.57 8.38 -12.19
CA TYR A 126 11.92 9.31 -13.26
C TYR A 126 11.76 8.63 -14.61
N ARG A 127 11.12 9.32 -15.56
CA ARG A 127 10.95 8.82 -16.93
C ARG A 127 10.77 9.97 -17.91
N ASP A 128 11.49 9.90 -19.03
CA ASP A 128 11.36 10.83 -20.17
C ASP A 128 11.44 12.31 -19.75
N GLY A 129 12.28 12.61 -18.75
CA GLY A 129 12.44 13.95 -18.19
C GLY A 129 11.39 14.35 -17.14
N ALA A 130 10.36 13.55 -16.92
CA ALA A 130 9.37 13.72 -15.87
C ALA A 130 9.78 13.02 -14.57
N GLU A 131 9.16 13.44 -13.47
CA GLU A 131 9.32 12.89 -12.13
C GLU A 131 7.94 12.62 -11.51
N LEU A 132 7.78 11.41 -10.96
CA LEU A 132 6.66 11.04 -10.12
C LEU A 132 7.15 10.82 -8.70
N GLN A 133 6.64 11.59 -7.76
CA GLN A 133 6.71 11.27 -6.34
C GLN A 133 5.48 10.49 -5.91
N TYR A 134 5.66 9.53 -5.01
CA TYR A 134 4.53 8.82 -4.40
C TYR A 134 4.83 8.31 -3.00
N TRP A 135 3.79 8.20 -2.19
CA TRP A 135 3.79 7.53 -0.89
C TRP A 135 2.39 7.07 -0.52
N CYS A 136 2.26 6.15 0.44
CA CYS A 136 0.97 5.69 0.95
C CYS A 136 0.90 5.83 2.46
N SER A 137 -0.30 6.16 2.94
CA SER A 137 -0.63 6.34 4.34
C SER A 137 -1.99 5.75 4.67
N VAL A 138 -2.18 5.45 5.95
CA VAL A 138 -3.48 5.25 6.59
C VAL A 138 -4.04 6.61 6.98
N GLU A 139 -4.31 7.48 6.01
CA GLU A 139 -5.06 8.69 6.35
C GLU A 139 -6.47 8.27 6.81
N ALA A 140 -6.83 8.67 8.04
CA ALA A 140 -8.22 8.70 8.45
C ALA A 140 -8.93 9.71 7.54
N SER A 141 -10.01 9.30 6.88
CA SER A 141 -10.97 10.22 6.29
C SER A 141 -11.35 11.29 7.32
N GLU A 142 -10.94 12.53 7.11
CA GLU A 142 -11.52 13.72 7.77
C GLU A 142 -12.93 13.99 7.25
#